data_AF-A0A955NPD4-F1
#
_entry.id   AF-A0A955NPD4-F1
#
_cell.length_a   1.000
_cell.length_b   1.000
_cell.length_c   1.000
_cell.angle_alpha   90.00
_cell.angle_beta   90.00
_cell.angle_gamma   90.00
#
_symmetry.space_group_name_H-M   'P 1'
#
loop_
_entity.id
_entity.type
_entity.pdbx_description
1 polymer ?
#
loop_
_entity_poly.entity_id
_entity_poly.type
_entity_poly.pdbx_seq_one_letter_code
_entity_poly.pdbx_strand_id
1 'polypeptide(L)'
;MRPNQKQIRKTFVYLLMLTLPGLFATGVLAEEKGATAFQPDAETEIWVLAGQSNMVGCGKRTKEFEPDPRIWLFNMDNSWIPAVPPIHRIFESVAPVHRHIFWETDQMSEEDFLKRGATSKRSPLGGIGPGFFFAKHLLESIDSKVGLVASAHGGTTMKQWDPSLKTKGDDSLYGATLDRVERVGGNIAGILWYQGESEGMEPDSIPTYEENFLRLIDSFREDTGIEDLPFILVQIGRWAVGNDPRGPSWESAREIQRLMPHQRKNVFMTSAIDLPLDDQIHLSMAGHERLGARLAEIALSNVYGKEDHASPIDLVGATVENSETIRPLIHVKFEGVNGRLNSLGRPTGFEIRSMNGERAVPQPYAI
;
A
#
# COMPACT_ATOMS: atom_id res chain seq x y z
N MET A 1 16.40 53.53 -51.08
CA MET A 1 16.64 54.31 -49.85
C MET A 1 17.87 53.74 -49.15
N ARG A 2 18.93 54.54 -49.09
CA ARG A 2 20.16 54.29 -48.32
C ARG A 2 19.88 54.60 -46.82
N PRO A 3 20.81 54.28 -45.90
CA PRO A 3 20.62 53.33 -44.80
C PRO A 3 20.79 54.03 -43.44
N ASN A 4 20.89 53.28 -42.33
CA ASN A 4 21.87 53.58 -41.27
C ASN A 4 22.04 52.34 -40.37
N GLN A 5 23.21 51.69 -40.32
CA GLN A 5 24.49 52.13 -39.71
C GLN A 5 24.32 52.37 -38.20
N LYS A 6 25.19 51.95 -37.28
CA LYS A 6 26.64 51.64 -37.24
C LYS A 6 26.89 51.10 -35.82
N GLN A 7 27.93 50.31 -35.56
CA GLN A 7 29.19 50.81 -34.95
C GLN A 7 30.25 49.70 -35.09
N ILE A 8 31.32 49.86 -35.89
CA ILE A 8 32.62 50.53 -35.66
C ILE A 8 33.55 49.78 -34.69
N ARG A 9 34.81 49.72 -35.13
CA ARG A 9 35.94 48.83 -34.84
C ARG A 9 36.86 49.27 -33.69
N LYS A 10 37.49 48.26 -33.09
CA LYS A 10 38.93 48.09 -32.70
C LYS A 10 39.59 49.07 -31.72
N THR A 11 40.22 48.49 -30.68
CA THR A 11 41.52 48.92 -30.17
C THR A 11 42.37 47.70 -29.73
N PHE A 12 43.64 47.71 -30.13
CA PHE A 12 44.71 46.75 -29.83
C PHE A 12 45.49 47.20 -28.58
N VAL A 13 45.96 46.28 -27.74
CA VAL A 13 47.14 46.48 -26.88
C VAL A 13 47.94 45.16 -26.83
N TYR A 14 49.23 45.24 -27.14
CA TYR A 14 50.26 44.21 -26.97
C TYR A 14 51.13 44.56 -25.74
N LEU A 15 51.98 43.60 -25.34
CA LEU A 15 53.06 43.60 -24.30
C LEU A 15 52.62 43.16 -22.89
N LEU A 16 53.36 42.36 -22.10
CA LEU A 16 54.77 41.94 -22.10
C LEU A 16 54.91 40.63 -21.28
N MET A 17 55.97 39.86 -21.55
CA MET A 17 56.41 38.63 -20.87
C MET A 17 56.57 38.73 -19.34
N LEU A 18 56.43 37.59 -18.63
CA LEU A 18 57.49 37.02 -17.77
C LEU A 18 57.09 35.62 -17.24
N THR A 19 58.08 34.74 -17.24
CA THR A 19 58.06 33.34 -16.81
C THR A 19 58.30 33.16 -15.30
N LEU A 20 58.01 31.93 -14.82
CA LEU A 20 58.61 31.16 -13.70
C LEU A 20 57.77 31.00 -12.40
N PRO A 21 57.99 29.90 -11.63
CA PRO A 21 56.98 28.86 -11.44
C PRO A 21 56.63 28.59 -9.96
N GLY A 22 55.63 27.72 -9.77
CA GLY A 22 55.48 26.92 -8.55
C GLY A 22 54.32 27.33 -7.66
N LEU A 23 53.37 26.42 -7.47
CA LEU A 23 53.18 25.77 -6.18
C LEU A 23 52.26 24.56 -6.39
N PHE A 24 52.66 23.43 -5.81
CA PHE A 24 51.85 22.23 -5.66
C PHE A 24 50.53 22.59 -4.97
N ALA A 25 49.42 22.54 -5.71
CA ALA A 25 48.13 22.32 -5.08
C ALA A 25 47.99 20.80 -4.92
N THR A 26 48.30 20.31 -3.73
CA THR A 26 47.85 19.00 -3.26
C THR A 26 46.33 18.99 -3.40
N GLY A 27 45.84 18.35 -4.46
CA GLY A 27 44.45 17.97 -4.56
C GLY A 27 44.16 17.03 -3.41
N VAL A 28 43.46 17.53 -2.39
CA VAL A 28 42.68 16.66 -1.52
C VAL A 28 41.61 16.10 -2.44
N LEU A 29 41.89 14.93 -3.00
CA LEU A 29 40.86 14.02 -3.46
C LEU A 29 39.99 13.78 -2.22
N ALA A 30 38.84 14.45 -2.18
CA ALA A 30 37.78 14.03 -1.28
C ALA A 30 37.47 12.60 -1.70
N GLU A 31 37.90 11.64 -0.88
CA GLU A 31 37.33 10.29 -0.91
C GLU A 31 35.82 10.47 -0.86
N GLU A 32 35.13 10.09 -1.93
CA GLU A 32 33.74 9.67 -1.81
C GLU A 32 33.77 8.53 -0.79
N LYS A 33 33.47 8.86 0.47
CA LYS A 33 33.13 7.87 1.48
C LYS A 33 31.97 7.09 0.88
N GLY A 34 32.25 5.89 0.38
CA GLY A 34 31.23 4.97 -0.09
C GLY A 34 30.17 4.88 0.99
N ALA A 35 29.00 5.44 0.70
CA ALA A 35 27.84 5.25 1.54
C ALA A 35 27.61 3.74 1.57
N THR A 36 27.94 3.08 2.68
CA THR A 36 27.60 1.69 2.89
C THR A 36 26.10 1.58 2.68
N ALA A 37 25.70 0.81 1.67
CA ALA A 37 24.29 0.56 1.36
C ALA A 37 23.59 0.11 2.65
N PHE A 38 22.38 0.62 2.90
CA PHE A 38 21.61 0.23 4.07
C PHE A 38 21.45 -1.29 4.12
N GLN A 39 21.64 -1.85 5.31
CA GLN A 39 21.41 -3.24 5.65
C GLN A 39 20.56 -3.24 6.92
N PRO A 40 19.40 -3.93 6.93
CA PRO A 40 18.61 -4.08 8.14
C PRO A 40 19.44 -4.70 9.26
N ASP A 41 19.33 -4.12 10.45
CA ASP A 41 19.85 -4.69 11.69
C ASP A 41 18.71 -5.40 12.44
N ALA A 42 19.02 -6.05 13.57
CA ALA A 42 18.02 -6.76 14.36
C ALA A 42 16.91 -5.85 14.92
N GLU A 43 17.15 -4.54 15.00
CA GLU A 43 16.21 -3.53 15.48
C GLU A 43 15.38 -2.90 14.35
N THR A 44 15.62 -3.31 13.10
CA THR A 44 14.86 -2.80 11.95
C THR A 44 13.53 -3.53 11.84
N GLU A 45 12.44 -2.77 11.89
CA GLU A 45 11.07 -3.26 11.77
C GLU A 45 10.68 -3.39 10.30
N ILE A 46 10.62 -4.62 9.77
CA ILE A 46 10.35 -4.86 8.36
C ILE A 46 8.88 -5.21 8.14
N TRP A 47 8.21 -4.43 7.28
CA TRP A 47 6.81 -4.60 6.92
C TRP A 47 6.67 -4.92 5.43
N VAL A 48 6.00 -6.04 5.13
CA VAL A 48 5.70 -6.44 3.75
C VAL A 48 4.42 -5.78 3.27
N LEU A 49 4.47 -5.16 2.08
CA LEU A 49 3.36 -4.43 1.48
C LEU A 49 2.84 -5.19 0.25
N ALA A 50 1.81 -6.02 0.47
CA ALA A 50 1.28 -6.94 -0.53
C ALA A 50 -0.23 -6.75 -0.79
N GLY A 51 -0.69 -7.27 -1.93
CA GLY A 51 -2.06 -7.11 -2.40
C GLY A 51 -2.13 -6.46 -3.79
N GLN A 52 -3.09 -5.56 -4.01
CA GLN A 52 -3.37 -4.97 -5.33
C GLN A 52 -3.18 -3.46 -5.43
N SER A 53 -3.85 -2.81 -6.40
CA SER A 53 -3.66 -1.42 -6.79
C SER A 53 -3.73 -0.41 -5.65
N ASN A 54 -4.64 -0.59 -4.67
CA ASN A 54 -4.69 0.29 -3.50
C ASN A 54 -3.53 0.05 -2.49
N MET A 55 -2.87 -1.12 -2.47
CA MET A 55 -1.60 -1.27 -1.76
C MET A 55 -0.43 -0.66 -2.54
N VAL A 56 -0.38 -0.92 -3.86
CA VAL A 56 0.61 -0.32 -4.78
C VAL A 56 0.61 1.21 -4.65
N GLY A 57 -0.59 1.78 -4.59
CA GLY A 57 -0.82 3.20 -4.55
C GLY A 57 -1.29 3.74 -5.89
N CYS A 58 -2.53 4.21 -5.91
CA CYS A 58 -3.15 4.85 -7.08
C CYS A 58 -3.57 6.29 -6.80
N GLY A 59 -3.36 6.78 -5.57
CA GLY A 59 -3.66 8.16 -5.22
C GLY A 59 -2.83 9.14 -6.05
N LYS A 60 -3.49 10.16 -6.60
CA LYS A 60 -2.85 11.25 -7.32
C LYS A 60 -1.97 12.04 -6.36
N ARG A 61 -0.69 12.18 -6.70
CA ARG A 61 0.26 12.98 -5.91
C ARG A 61 -0.19 14.46 -5.92
N THR A 62 -0.44 15.01 -4.74
CA THR A 62 -0.81 16.44 -4.57
C THR A 62 0.23 17.27 -3.81
N LYS A 63 1.29 16.63 -3.29
CA LYS A 63 2.44 17.27 -2.65
C LYS A 63 3.74 16.50 -2.93
N GLU A 64 4.86 17.17 -2.77
CA GLU A 64 6.18 16.53 -2.74
C GLU A 64 6.46 15.91 -1.36
N PHE A 65 7.36 14.93 -1.34
CA PHE A 65 7.70 14.18 -0.14
C PHE A 65 9.20 14.23 0.10
N GLU A 66 9.58 14.52 1.34
CA GLU A 66 10.96 14.44 1.80
C GLU A 66 11.23 13.05 2.41
N PRO A 67 12.41 12.47 2.18
CA PRO A 67 12.79 11.21 2.81
C PRO A 67 12.88 11.38 4.33
N ASP A 68 12.52 10.32 5.05
CA ASP A 68 12.85 10.18 6.47
C ASP A 68 14.09 9.29 6.61
N PRO A 69 15.13 9.69 7.36
CA PRO A 69 16.34 8.87 7.50
C PRO A 69 16.09 7.50 8.18
N ARG A 70 14.92 7.32 8.82
CA ARG A 70 14.53 6.05 9.46
C ARG A 70 13.61 5.18 8.61
N ILE A 71 13.16 5.64 7.43
CA ILE A 71 12.28 4.85 6.55
C ILE A 71 13.04 4.43 5.29
N TRP A 72 13.16 3.12 5.12
CA TRP A 72 13.86 2.49 4.01
C TRP A 72 12.88 1.69 3.17
N LEU A 73 13.08 1.70 1.86
CA LEU A 73 12.32 0.92 0.89
C LEU A 73 13.24 -0.16 0.32
N PHE A 74 12.85 -1.42 0.48
CA PHE A 74 13.39 -2.49 -0.34
C PHE A 74 12.69 -2.42 -1.69
N ASN A 75 13.35 -1.75 -2.63
CA ASN A 75 12.80 -1.43 -3.94
C ASN A 75 12.57 -2.70 -4.77
N MET A 76 11.79 -2.58 -5.84
CA MET A 76 11.43 -3.73 -6.67
C MET A 76 12.62 -4.25 -7.52
N ASP A 77 13.73 -3.51 -7.57
CA ASP A 77 15.01 -3.98 -8.11
C ASP A 77 15.91 -4.70 -7.07
N ASN A 78 15.33 -5.07 -5.92
CA ASN A 78 16.00 -5.76 -4.80
C ASN A 78 17.12 -4.94 -4.13
N SER A 79 17.07 -3.60 -4.21
CA SER A 79 17.99 -2.70 -3.52
C SER A 79 17.31 -1.91 -2.41
N TRP A 80 18.04 -1.62 -1.33
CA TRP A 80 17.59 -0.72 -0.28
C TRP A 80 17.87 0.73 -0.65
N ILE A 81 16.82 1.56 -0.62
CA ILE A 81 16.90 3.01 -0.87
C ILE A 81 16.11 3.80 0.19
N PRO A 82 16.41 5.09 0.41
CA PRO A 82 15.55 5.95 1.21
C PRO A 82 14.12 5.94 0.65
N ALA A 83 13.13 5.74 1.51
CA ALA A 83 11.75 5.68 1.06
C ALA A 83 11.24 7.09 0.70
N VAL A 84 10.75 7.24 -0.54
CA VAL A 84 10.02 8.42 -1.01
C VAL A 84 8.91 7.92 -1.93
N PRO A 85 7.63 8.25 -1.67
CA PRO A 85 6.52 7.89 -2.54
C PRO A 85 6.74 8.36 -3.99
N PRO A 86 6.32 7.62 -5.03
CA PRO A 86 5.72 6.30 -4.98
C PRO A 86 6.72 5.22 -4.52
N ILE A 87 6.25 4.32 -3.64
CA ILE A 87 7.08 3.27 -3.04
C ILE A 87 6.94 1.90 -3.73
N HIS A 88 5.89 1.66 -4.51
CA HIS A 88 5.81 0.52 -5.43
C HIS A 88 6.22 0.94 -6.84
N ARG A 89 7.51 0.84 -7.12
CA ARG A 89 8.09 1.20 -8.43
C ARG A 89 8.08 -0.02 -9.35
N ILE A 90 6.88 -0.45 -9.77
CA ILE A 90 6.68 -1.74 -10.46
C ILE A 90 7.53 -1.87 -11.73
N PHE A 91 7.73 -0.79 -12.48
CA PHE A 91 8.56 -0.83 -13.71
C PHE A 91 10.06 -1.04 -13.43
N GLU A 92 10.50 -0.93 -12.17
CA GLU A 92 11.87 -1.26 -11.75
C GLU A 92 11.99 -2.73 -11.30
N SER A 93 10.88 -3.48 -11.29
CA SER A 93 10.87 -4.86 -10.80
C SER A 93 11.76 -5.78 -11.63
N VAL A 94 12.60 -6.54 -10.92
CA VAL A 94 13.40 -7.63 -11.52
C VAL A 94 12.62 -8.95 -11.60
N ALA A 95 11.55 -9.10 -10.81
CA ALA A 95 10.72 -10.30 -10.78
C ALA A 95 9.83 -10.40 -12.05
N PRO A 96 9.92 -11.51 -12.82
CA PRO A 96 9.16 -11.75 -14.04
C PRO A 96 7.66 -11.56 -13.96
N VAL A 97 7.05 -11.99 -12.85
CA VAL A 97 5.61 -11.97 -12.73
C VAL A 97 5.00 -10.59 -12.98
N HIS A 98 5.70 -9.52 -12.57
CA HIS A 98 5.19 -8.16 -12.74
C HIS A 98 5.14 -7.75 -14.22
N ARG A 99 6.15 -8.09 -15.03
CA ARG A 99 6.10 -7.82 -16.48
C ARG A 99 5.09 -8.74 -17.19
N HIS A 100 4.99 -10.00 -16.77
CA HIS A 100 4.09 -10.98 -17.39
C HIS A 100 2.63 -10.56 -17.23
N ILE A 101 2.24 -10.07 -16.05
CA ILE A 101 0.88 -9.57 -15.83
C ILE A 101 0.58 -8.39 -16.76
N PHE A 102 1.47 -7.40 -16.91
CA PHE A 102 1.25 -6.29 -17.86
C PHE A 102 1.15 -6.73 -19.32
N TRP A 103 1.82 -7.82 -19.71
CA TRP A 103 1.68 -8.39 -21.05
C TRP A 103 0.29 -9.00 -21.25
N GLU A 104 -0.20 -9.71 -20.25
CA GLU A 104 -1.50 -10.37 -20.26
C GLU A 104 -2.67 -9.38 -20.17
N THR A 105 -2.58 -8.38 -19.28
CA THR A 105 -3.70 -7.47 -18.95
C THR A 105 -3.69 -6.19 -19.76
N ASP A 106 -2.52 -5.61 -20.01
CA ASP A 106 -2.38 -4.27 -20.60
C ASP A 106 -1.80 -4.30 -22.02
N GLN A 107 -1.48 -5.50 -22.54
CA GLN A 107 -0.83 -5.69 -23.85
C GLN A 107 0.45 -4.86 -24.00
N MET A 108 1.15 -4.61 -22.90
CA MET A 108 2.39 -3.83 -22.89
C MET A 108 3.53 -4.64 -23.52
N SER A 109 4.40 -4.01 -24.30
CA SER A 109 5.61 -4.68 -24.80
C SER A 109 6.71 -4.73 -23.72
N GLU A 110 7.63 -5.69 -23.82
CA GLU A 110 8.84 -5.72 -22.98
C GLU A 110 9.66 -4.43 -23.12
N GLU A 111 9.79 -3.92 -24.35
CA GLU A 111 10.52 -2.69 -24.63
C GLU A 111 9.90 -1.48 -23.90
N ASP A 112 8.57 -1.37 -23.89
CA ASP A 112 7.87 -0.28 -23.20
C ASP A 112 7.99 -0.41 -21.68
N PHE A 113 7.93 -1.63 -21.14
CA PHE A 113 8.15 -1.88 -19.72
C PHE A 113 9.56 -1.41 -19.29
N LEU A 114 10.60 -1.80 -20.04
CA LEU A 114 11.98 -1.42 -19.77
C LEU A 114 12.21 0.10 -19.93
N LYS A 115 11.60 0.74 -20.93
CA LYS A 115 11.63 2.21 -21.08
C LYS A 115 11.01 2.92 -19.87
N ARG A 116 9.89 2.42 -19.36
CA ARG A 116 9.27 2.94 -18.12
C ARG A 116 10.15 2.70 -16.91
N GLY A 117 10.82 1.56 -16.81
CA GLY A 117 11.79 1.27 -15.74
C GLY A 117 12.96 2.26 -15.73
N ALA A 118 13.56 2.52 -16.90
CA ALA A 118 14.63 3.51 -17.05
C ALA A 118 14.17 4.94 -16.68
N THR A 119 12.90 5.26 -16.96
CA THR A 119 12.28 6.53 -16.55
C THR A 119 12.06 6.58 -15.04
N SER A 120 11.52 5.51 -14.45
CA SER A 120 11.21 5.40 -13.02
C SER A 120 12.45 5.60 -12.14
N LYS A 121 13.61 5.05 -12.54
CA LYS A 121 14.88 5.24 -11.81
C LYS A 121 15.33 6.70 -11.68
N ARG A 122 14.87 7.58 -12.59
CA ARG A 122 15.17 9.03 -12.57
C ARG A 122 14.04 9.85 -11.97
N SER A 123 12.81 9.45 -12.26
CA SER A 123 11.57 10.08 -11.82
C SER A 123 10.57 8.97 -11.52
N PRO A 124 10.49 8.51 -10.25
CA PRO A 124 9.69 7.35 -9.86
C PRO A 124 8.27 7.39 -10.42
N LEU A 125 7.88 6.33 -11.12
CA LEU A 125 6.55 6.19 -11.70
C LEU A 125 5.63 5.43 -10.71
N GLY A 126 4.40 5.90 -10.55
CA GLY A 126 3.40 5.28 -9.69
C GLY A 126 2.52 6.30 -8.98
N GLY A 127 1.52 5.81 -8.24
CA GLY A 127 0.68 6.63 -7.37
C GLY A 127 1.12 6.57 -5.92
N ILE A 128 0.39 7.28 -5.07
CA ILE A 128 0.62 7.28 -3.63
C ILE A 128 -0.15 6.11 -3.01
N GLY A 129 0.54 5.28 -2.22
CA GLY A 129 -0.04 4.18 -1.43
C GLY A 129 0.08 4.42 0.08
N PRO A 130 -0.42 3.51 0.93
CA PRO A 130 -0.48 3.73 2.38
C PRO A 130 0.86 3.51 3.09
N GLY A 131 1.78 2.72 2.52
CA GLY A 131 2.96 2.21 3.25
C GLY A 131 3.92 3.29 3.78
N PHE A 132 4.11 4.39 3.05
CA PHE A 132 4.98 5.48 3.54
C PHE A 132 4.33 6.24 4.71
N PHE A 133 3.02 6.47 4.65
CA PHE A 133 2.28 7.10 5.74
C PHE A 133 2.19 6.20 6.96
N PHE A 134 2.02 4.89 6.75
CA PHE A 134 2.12 3.88 7.79
C PHE A 134 3.46 3.98 8.53
N ALA A 135 4.58 3.94 7.81
CA ALA A 135 5.90 4.02 8.42
C ALA A 135 6.14 5.35 9.15
N LYS A 136 5.71 6.48 8.55
CA LYS A 136 5.80 7.80 9.19
C LYS A 136 5.07 7.84 10.52
N HIS A 137 3.82 7.36 10.56
CA HIS A 137 2.99 7.34 11.76
C HIS A 137 3.55 6.37 12.81
N LEU A 138 4.02 5.19 12.38
CA LEU A 138 4.61 4.19 13.28
C LEU A 138 5.82 4.75 14.04
N LEU A 139 6.69 5.49 13.34
CA LEU A 139 7.91 6.13 13.87
C LEU A 139 7.68 7.27 14.87
N GLU A 140 6.42 7.68 15.10
CA GLU A 140 6.07 8.62 16.16
C GLU A 140 6.10 7.96 17.55
N SER A 141 5.94 6.63 17.59
CA SER A 141 5.84 5.85 18.84
C SER A 141 6.92 4.76 19.00
N ILE A 142 7.81 4.62 18.01
CA ILE A 142 8.95 3.69 18.06
C ILE A 142 10.27 4.40 17.70
N ASP A 143 11.37 3.92 18.28
CA ASP A 143 12.73 4.46 18.04
C ASP A 143 13.48 3.76 16.90
N SER A 144 12.98 2.61 16.46
CA SER A 144 13.55 1.74 15.42
C SER A 144 13.58 2.37 14.03
N LYS A 145 14.26 1.72 13.10
CA LYS A 145 14.12 1.98 11.65
C LYS A 145 12.99 1.13 11.09
N VAL A 146 12.31 1.61 10.06
CA VAL A 146 11.26 0.88 9.35
C VAL A 146 11.72 0.53 7.94
N GLY A 147 11.69 -0.75 7.60
CA GLY A 147 11.91 -1.27 6.26
C GLY A 147 10.57 -1.62 5.59
N LEU A 148 10.33 -1.10 4.39
CA LEU A 148 9.13 -1.39 3.60
C LEU A 148 9.48 -2.30 2.43
N VAL A 149 8.83 -3.46 2.33
CA VAL A 149 9.03 -4.41 1.22
C VAL A 149 7.87 -4.29 0.25
N ALA A 150 8.07 -3.60 -0.87
CA ALA A 150 7.03 -3.42 -1.89
C ALA A 150 6.85 -4.71 -2.72
N SER A 151 5.66 -5.34 -2.66
CA SER A 151 5.38 -6.59 -3.40
C SER A 151 4.01 -6.65 -4.07
N ALA A 152 3.13 -5.65 -3.84
CA ALA A 152 1.80 -5.60 -4.45
C ALA A 152 1.81 -5.40 -5.98
N HIS A 153 0.73 -5.83 -6.64
CA HIS A 153 0.55 -5.69 -8.09
C HIS A 153 -0.93 -5.39 -8.44
N GLY A 154 -1.20 -4.37 -9.28
CA GLY A 154 -2.56 -3.92 -9.59
C GLY A 154 -3.45 -4.95 -10.32
N GLY A 155 -4.74 -4.98 -9.99
CA GLY A 155 -5.72 -5.81 -10.71
C GLY A 155 -5.70 -7.30 -10.38
N THR A 156 -4.89 -7.75 -9.41
CA THR A 156 -4.68 -9.18 -9.16
C THR A 156 -5.77 -9.83 -8.31
N THR A 157 -6.07 -11.10 -8.61
CA THR A 157 -6.91 -11.99 -7.80
C THR A 157 -6.08 -12.92 -6.90
N MET A 158 -6.70 -13.56 -5.92
CA MET A 158 -6.14 -14.59 -5.05
C MET A 158 -5.59 -15.78 -5.83
N LYS A 159 -6.09 -16.05 -7.04
CA LYS A 159 -5.53 -17.06 -7.93
C LYS A 159 -4.10 -16.71 -8.37
N GLN A 160 -3.79 -15.44 -8.59
CA GLN A 160 -2.43 -14.99 -8.93
C GLN A 160 -1.51 -14.97 -7.69
N TRP A 161 -2.11 -14.86 -6.50
CA TRP A 161 -1.43 -14.94 -5.21
C TRP A 161 -1.39 -16.36 -4.62
N ASP A 162 -1.80 -17.38 -5.38
CA ASP A 162 -1.92 -18.75 -4.89
C ASP A 162 -0.56 -19.31 -4.38
N PRO A 163 -0.46 -19.70 -3.08
CA PRO A 163 0.78 -20.23 -2.52
C PRO A 163 1.34 -21.49 -3.19
N SER A 164 0.50 -22.30 -3.86
CA SER A 164 0.97 -23.47 -4.62
C SER A 164 1.88 -23.10 -5.79
N LEU A 165 1.85 -21.83 -6.22
CA LEU A 165 2.70 -21.29 -7.26
C LEU A 165 4.11 -20.92 -6.76
N LYS A 166 4.43 -21.14 -5.47
CA LYS A 166 5.77 -20.82 -4.91
C LYS A 166 6.92 -21.48 -5.65
N THR A 167 6.71 -22.68 -6.21
CA THR A 167 7.72 -23.41 -6.99
C THR A 167 8.07 -22.74 -8.33
N LYS A 168 7.28 -21.76 -8.76
CA LYS A 168 7.60 -20.90 -9.91
C LYS A 168 8.57 -19.76 -9.56
N GLY A 169 8.96 -19.60 -8.29
CA GLY A 169 9.84 -18.51 -7.85
C GLY A 169 9.28 -17.16 -8.27
N ASP A 170 10.14 -16.30 -8.83
CA ASP A 170 9.77 -14.93 -9.23
C ASP A 170 8.77 -14.84 -10.40
N ASP A 171 8.40 -15.97 -11.03
CA ASP A 171 7.33 -16.05 -12.03
C ASP A 171 5.92 -16.11 -11.39
N SER A 172 5.80 -16.14 -10.06
CA SER A 172 4.53 -15.97 -9.33
C SER A 172 4.61 -14.83 -8.31
N LEU A 173 3.47 -14.19 -7.98
CA LEU A 173 3.46 -13.08 -7.02
C LEU A 173 3.84 -13.54 -5.61
N TYR A 174 3.33 -14.72 -5.23
CA TYR A 174 3.66 -15.34 -3.96
C TYR A 174 5.15 -15.71 -3.89
N GLY A 175 5.67 -16.41 -4.89
CA GLY A 175 7.10 -16.79 -4.95
C GLY A 175 8.04 -15.58 -4.97
N ALA A 176 7.73 -14.57 -5.79
CA ALA A 176 8.49 -13.31 -5.81
C ALA A 176 8.45 -12.57 -4.47
N THR A 177 7.32 -12.61 -3.76
CA THR A 177 7.21 -11.99 -2.42
C THR A 177 8.06 -12.74 -1.40
N LEU A 178 8.05 -14.08 -1.42
CA LEU A 178 8.89 -14.89 -0.55
C LEU A 178 10.39 -14.68 -0.80
N ASP A 179 10.83 -14.66 -2.06
CA ASP A 179 12.23 -14.34 -2.42
C ASP A 179 12.63 -12.98 -1.85
N ARG A 180 11.75 -11.97 -1.94
CA ARG A 180 12.00 -10.64 -1.38
C ARG A 180 12.09 -10.66 0.14
N VAL A 181 11.22 -11.41 0.82
CA VAL A 181 11.27 -11.61 2.28
C VAL A 181 12.56 -12.30 2.72
N GLU A 182 13.03 -13.29 1.97
CA GLU A 182 14.31 -13.96 2.23
C GLU A 182 15.50 -13.00 2.04
N ARG A 183 15.49 -12.21 0.97
CA ARG A 183 16.58 -11.27 0.63
C ARG A 183 16.77 -10.13 1.61
N VAL A 184 15.67 -9.59 2.15
CA VAL A 184 15.79 -8.46 3.09
C VAL A 184 16.50 -8.88 4.38
N GLY A 185 16.35 -10.15 4.77
CA GLY A 185 16.77 -10.63 6.09
C GLY A 185 16.13 -9.81 7.21
N GLY A 186 16.48 -10.12 8.47
CA GLY A 186 16.01 -9.35 9.62
C GLY A 186 14.61 -9.71 10.12
N ASN A 187 14.06 -8.85 10.98
CA ASN A 187 12.80 -9.10 11.70
C ASN A 187 11.59 -8.68 10.85
N ILE A 188 10.87 -9.65 10.30
CA ILE A 188 9.57 -9.39 9.64
C ILE A 188 8.53 -9.13 10.73
N ALA A 189 8.22 -7.84 10.95
CA ALA A 189 7.27 -7.38 11.95
C ALA A 189 5.81 -7.70 11.57
N GLY A 190 5.52 -7.78 10.28
CA GLY A 190 4.19 -8.16 9.79
C GLY A 190 3.97 -7.90 8.31
N ILE A 191 2.77 -8.27 7.85
CA ILE A 191 2.30 -8.07 6.48
C ILE A 191 1.12 -7.11 6.49
N LEU A 192 1.22 -6.03 5.71
CA LEU A 192 0.08 -5.19 5.34
C LEU A 192 -0.51 -5.74 4.04
N TRP A 193 -1.78 -6.13 4.09
CA TRP A 193 -2.47 -6.75 2.97
C TRP A 193 -3.66 -5.91 2.54
N TYR A 194 -3.64 -5.40 1.31
CA TYR A 194 -4.81 -4.72 0.72
C TYR A 194 -5.08 -5.25 -0.68
N GLN A 195 -5.99 -6.23 -0.74
CA GLN A 195 -6.52 -6.87 -1.94
C GLN A 195 -7.99 -7.19 -1.73
N GLY A 196 -8.73 -7.41 -2.83
CA GLY A 196 -10.07 -7.98 -2.80
C GLY A 196 -10.99 -7.32 -3.81
N GLU A 197 -10.59 -6.18 -4.38
CA GLU A 197 -11.41 -5.47 -5.35
C GLU A 197 -11.60 -6.29 -6.62
N SER A 198 -10.58 -7.03 -7.07
CA SER A 198 -10.75 -7.92 -8.23
C SER A 198 -11.71 -9.07 -7.93
N GLU A 199 -11.76 -9.58 -6.69
CA GLU A 199 -12.76 -10.59 -6.32
C GLU A 199 -14.16 -10.03 -6.27
N GLY A 200 -14.31 -8.82 -5.74
CA GLY A 200 -15.59 -8.12 -5.77
C GLY A 200 -16.10 -7.84 -7.19
N MET A 201 -15.21 -7.85 -8.20
CA MET A 201 -15.55 -7.69 -9.62
C MET A 201 -15.81 -9.00 -10.35
N GLU A 202 -15.47 -10.15 -9.75
CA GLU A 202 -15.58 -11.49 -10.33
C GLU A 202 -16.49 -12.37 -9.46
N PRO A 203 -17.81 -12.38 -9.69
CA PRO A 203 -18.75 -13.15 -8.87
C PRO A 203 -18.39 -14.63 -8.69
N ASP A 204 -17.77 -15.24 -9.70
CA ASP A 204 -17.38 -16.66 -9.69
C ASP A 204 -16.18 -16.96 -8.76
N SER A 205 -15.42 -15.94 -8.32
CA SER A 205 -14.28 -16.14 -7.42
C SER A 205 -14.68 -16.17 -5.94
N ILE A 206 -15.78 -15.47 -5.58
CA ILE A 206 -16.29 -15.33 -4.22
C ILE A 206 -16.44 -16.66 -3.47
N PRO A 207 -17.00 -17.74 -4.04
CA PRO A 207 -17.17 -19.01 -3.33
C PRO A 207 -15.87 -19.61 -2.78
N THR A 208 -14.72 -19.26 -3.36
CA THR A 208 -13.40 -19.76 -2.94
C THR A 208 -12.56 -18.70 -2.22
N TYR A 209 -13.05 -17.47 -2.10
CA TYR A 209 -12.23 -16.36 -1.63
C TYR A 209 -11.79 -16.53 -0.18
N GLU A 210 -12.70 -16.94 0.71
CA GLU A 210 -12.38 -17.19 2.12
C GLU A 210 -11.30 -18.26 2.29
N GLU A 211 -11.48 -19.43 1.68
CA GLU A 211 -10.51 -20.53 1.78
C GLU A 211 -9.15 -20.14 1.20
N ASN A 212 -9.13 -19.45 0.04
CA ASN A 212 -7.90 -18.97 -0.56
C ASN A 212 -7.18 -17.95 0.32
N PHE A 213 -7.91 -17.09 1.02
CA PHE A 213 -7.31 -16.09 1.90
C PHE A 213 -6.74 -16.71 3.17
N LEU A 214 -7.48 -17.63 3.81
CA LEU A 214 -6.95 -18.39 4.95
C LEU A 214 -5.69 -19.18 4.58
N ARG A 215 -5.71 -19.84 3.42
CA ARG A 215 -4.56 -20.57 2.90
C ARG A 215 -3.36 -19.66 2.63
N LEU A 216 -3.58 -18.45 2.11
CA LEU A 216 -2.51 -17.46 1.92
C LEU A 216 -1.84 -17.10 3.25
N ILE A 217 -2.64 -16.78 4.27
CA ILE A 217 -2.13 -16.41 5.61
C ILE A 217 -1.33 -17.56 6.21
N ASP A 218 -1.90 -18.76 6.21
CA ASP A 218 -1.26 -19.96 6.77
C ASP A 218 0.03 -20.31 6.02
N SER A 219 0.05 -20.17 4.69
CA SER A 219 1.25 -20.45 3.88
C SER A 219 2.37 -19.44 4.14
N PHE A 220 2.07 -18.15 4.29
CA PHE A 220 3.10 -17.17 4.64
C PHE A 220 3.71 -17.47 6.01
N ARG A 221 2.93 -17.89 7.00
CA ARG A 221 3.44 -18.29 8.32
C ARG A 221 4.35 -19.50 8.22
N GLU A 222 3.93 -20.51 7.47
CA GLU A 222 4.73 -21.72 7.23
C GLU A 222 6.04 -21.39 6.49
N ASP A 223 5.96 -20.69 5.36
CA ASP A 223 7.10 -20.45 4.47
C ASP A 223 8.09 -19.40 5.04
N THR A 224 7.64 -18.50 5.91
CA THR A 224 8.54 -17.60 6.65
C THR A 224 9.07 -18.19 7.96
N GLY A 225 8.46 -19.28 8.45
CA GLY A 225 8.77 -19.86 9.76
C GLY A 225 8.31 -19.03 10.96
N ILE A 226 7.45 -18.03 10.75
CA ILE A 226 6.92 -17.14 11.79
C ILE A 226 5.48 -17.59 12.11
N GLU A 227 5.35 -18.46 13.12
CA GLU A 227 4.08 -19.14 13.49
C GLU A 227 2.90 -18.17 13.62
N ASP A 228 3.12 -17.04 14.30
CA ASP A 228 2.10 -16.05 14.64
C ASP A 228 2.31 -14.72 13.88
N LEU A 229 2.84 -14.80 12.65
CA LEU A 229 3.12 -13.62 11.79
C LEU A 229 1.91 -12.68 11.75
N PRO A 230 2.06 -11.40 12.17
CA PRO A 230 0.98 -10.45 12.13
C PRO A 230 0.54 -10.12 10.70
N PHE A 231 -0.76 -10.19 10.46
CA PHE A 231 -1.40 -9.70 9.24
C PHE A 231 -2.34 -8.55 9.59
N ILE A 232 -2.15 -7.40 8.94
CA ILE A 232 -3.10 -6.29 9.02
C ILE A 232 -3.74 -6.13 7.63
N LEU A 233 -4.98 -6.59 7.50
CA LEU A 233 -5.76 -6.52 6.26
C LEU A 233 -6.56 -5.23 6.19
N VAL A 234 -6.78 -4.78 4.96
CA VAL A 234 -7.72 -3.72 4.66
C VAL A 234 -8.97 -4.33 4.05
N GLN A 235 -10.11 -4.20 4.74
CA GLN A 235 -11.40 -4.44 4.11
C GLN A 235 -11.59 -3.39 3.01
N ILE A 236 -11.83 -3.85 1.79
CA ILE A 236 -11.85 -2.99 0.59
C ILE A 236 -12.81 -1.82 0.73
N GLY A 237 -12.57 -0.76 -0.04
CA GLY A 237 -13.36 0.48 0.01
C GLY A 237 -14.78 0.32 -0.54
N ARG A 238 -15.46 1.47 -0.69
CA ARG A 238 -16.68 1.52 -1.49
C ARG A 238 -16.33 1.42 -2.97
N TRP A 239 -17.20 0.82 -3.76
CA TRP A 239 -17.17 0.92 -5.21
C TRP A 239 -18.26 1.92 -5.64
N ALA A 240 -17.83 3.08 -6.13
CA ALA A 240 -18.70 4.23 -6.41
C ALA A 240 -19.36 4.14 -7.80
N VAL A 241 -19.92 2.98 -8.13
CA VAL A 241 -20.73 2.74 -9.33
C VAL A 241 -22.14 2.36 -8.90
N GLY A 242 -23.14 3.07 -9.43
CA GLY A 242 -24.54 2.82 -9.11
C GLY A 242 -25.12 1.65 -9.90
N ASN A 243 -25.88 0.77 -9.23
CA ASN A 243 -26.68 -0.31 -9.82
C ASN A 243 -25.91 -1.33 -10.67
N ASP A 244 -24.63 -1.57 -10.37
CA ASP A 244 -23.89 -2.64 -11.03
C ASP A 244 -24.32 -4.01 -10.48
N PRO A 245 -24.58 -5.02 -11.35
CA PRO A 245 -24.99 -6.36 -10.92
C PRO A 245 -23.95 -7.08 -10.05
N ARG A 246 -22.69 -6.63 -10.03
CA ARG A 246 -21.62 -7.20 -9.19
C ARG A 246 -21.64 -6.69 -7.74
N GLY A 247 -22.52 -5.76 -7.39
CA GLY A 247 -22.66 -5.23 -6.03
C GLY A 247 -22.70 -6.30 -4.92
N PRO A 248 -23.51 -7.37 -5.05
CA PRO A 248 -23.55 -8.47 -4.07
C PRO A 248 -22.21 -9.20 -3.88
N SER A 249 -21.42 -9.36 -4.95
CA SER A 249 -20.09 -9.97 -4.89
C SER A 249 -19.10 -9.08 -4.15
N TRP A 250 -19.15 -7.77 -4.38
CA TRP A 250 -18.37 -6.78 -3.64
C TRP A 250 -18.70 -6.79 -2.14
N GLU A 251 -19.99 -6.85 -1.79
CA GLU A 251 -20.47 -6.95 -0.41
C GLU A 251 -19.99 -8.25 0.26
N SER A 252 -20.05 -9.37 -0.47
CA SER A 252 -19.57 -10.68 0.02
C SER A 252 -18.06 -10.69 0.25
N ALA A 253 -17.26 -10.10 -0.66
CA ALA A 253 -15.82 -9.95 -0.48
C ALA A 253 -15.48 -9.16 0.80
N ARG A 254 -16.20 -8.06 1.05
CA ARG A 254 -16.04 -7.27 2.28
C ARG A 254 -16.42 -8.06 3.53
N GLU A 255 -17.47 -8.86 3.48
CA GLU A 255 -17.91 -9.65 4.63
C GLU A 255 -16.90 -10.75 4.97
N ILE A 256 -16.38 -11.45 3.96
CA ILE A 256 -15.29 -12.41 4.12
C ILE A 256 -14.10 -11.74 4.82
N GLN A 257 -13.67 -10.57 4.35
CA GLN A 257 -12.57 -9.80 4.95
C GLN A 257 -12.85 -9.38 6.40
N ARG A 258 -14.10 -9.00 6.72
CA ARG A 258 -14.51 -8.62 8.08
C ARG A 258 -14.36 -9.78 9.06
N LEU A 259 -14.61 -11.00 8.58
CA LEU A 259 -14.61 -12.20 9.41
C LEU A 259 -13.21 -12.81 9.58
N MET A 260 -12.23 -12.46 8.75
CA MET A 260 -10.87 -13.04 8.81
C MET A 260 -10.18 -12.94 10.19
N PRO A 261 -10.25 -11.80 10.93
CA PRO A 261 -9.72 -11.72 12.30
C PRO A 261 -10.28 -12.75 13.28
N HIS A 262 -11.50 -13.25 13.03
CA HIS A 262 -12.15 -14.27 13.86
C HIS A 262 -11.72 -15.70 13.49
N GLN A 263 -11.09 -15.88 12.33
CA GLN A 263 -10.68 -17.19 11.81
C GLN A 263 -9.23 -17.55 12.18
N ARG A 264 -8.38 -16.56 12.45
CA ARG A 264 -6.94 -16.74 12.75
C ARG A 264 -6.45 -15.73 13.77
N LYS A 265 -5.59 -16.17 14.68
CA LYS A 265 -4.88 -15.28 15.63
C LYS A 265 -3.96 -14.32 14.89
N ASN A 266 -3.64 -13.17 15.48
CA ASN A 266 -2.75 -12.15 14.92
C ASN A 266 -3.13 -11.71 13.49
N VAL A 267 -4.43 -11.73 13.21
CA VAL A 267 -5.03 -11.18 11.99
C VAL A 267 -5.92 -10.04 12.44
N PHE A 268 -5.62 -8.84 11.95
CA PHE A 268 -6.29 -7.60 12.32
C PHE A 268 -6.79 -6.91 11.06
N MET A 269 -7.86 -6.11 11.17
CA MET A 269 -8.49 -5.53 10.00
C MET A 269 -8.91 -4.07 10.24
N THR A 270 -8.75 -3.24 9.21
CA THR A 270 -9.33 -1.90 9.17
C THR A 270 -10.15 -1.71 7.90
N SER A 271 -11.14 -0.82 7.92
CA SER A 271 -11.99 -0.56 6.75
C SER A 271 -11.53 0.66 5.98
N ALA A 272 -11.60 0.59 4.64
CA ALA A 272 -11.37 1.71 3.73
C ALA A 272 -12.65 2.38 3.21
N ILE A 273 -13.84 1.97 3.68
CA ILE A 273 -15.14 2.35 3.09
C ILE A 273 -15.40 3.87 3.06
N ASP A 274 -14.96 4.58 4.10
CA ASP A 274 -15.18 6.01 4.30
C ASP A 274 -14.09 6.90 3.66
N LEU A 275 -13.04 6.29 3.11
CA LEU A 275 -11.89 7.02 2.61
C LEU A 275 -12.18 7.70 1.26
N PRO A 276 -11.67 8.91 1.01
CA PRO A 276 -11.88 9.61 -0.26
C PRO A 276 -11.21 8.88 -1.43
N LEU A 277 -11.86 8.91 -2.59
CA LEU A 277 -11.42 8.24 -3.83
C LEU A 277 -10.99 9.28 -4.88
N ASP A 278 -10.04 8.91 -5.75
CA ASP A 278 -9.64 9.71 -6.93
C ASP A 278 -10.35 9.28 -8.23
N ASP A 279 -10.97 8.11 -8.20
CA ASP A 279 -11.87 7.57 -9.21
C ASP A 279 -13.00 6.75 -8.55
N GLN A 280 -13.57 5.76 -9.23
CA GLN A 280 -14.68 4.95 -8.70
C GLN A 280 -14.26 3.90 -7.65
N ILE A 281 -12.96 3.62 -7.49
CA ILE A 281 -12.47 2.47 -6.70
C ILE A 281 -11.13 2.73 -5.97
N HIS A 282 -10.27 3.57 -6.50
CA HIS A 282 -8.94 3.85 -5.96
C HIS A 282 -8.98 5.01 -4.96
N LEU A 283 -8.32 4.79 -3.82
CA LEU A 283 -8.19 5.81 -2.79
C LEU A 283 -7.38 7.00 -3.30
N SER A 284 -7.80 8.19 -2.91
CA SER A 284 -7.00 9.41 -3.11
C SER A 284 -5.78 9.43 -2.19
N MET A 285 -4.84 10.35 -2.43
CA MET A 285 -3.70 10.56 -1.51
C MET A 285 -4.16 10.80 -0.06
N ALA A 286 -5.20 11.62 0.14
CA ALA A 286 -5.77 11.89 1.47
C ALA A 286 -6.47 10.67 2.10
N GLY A 287 -6.87 9.69 1.26
CA GLY A 287 -7.38 8.40 1.71
C GLY A 287 -6.23 7.50 2.17
N HIS A 288 -5.16 7.41 1.38
CA HIS A 288 -3.97 6.65 1.75
C HIS A 288 -3.25 7.20 2.99
N GLU A 289 -3.22 8.51 3.20
CA GLU A 289 -2.67 9.13 4.42
C GLU A 289 -3.43 8.68 5.67
N ARG A 290 -4.77 8.72 5.62
CA ARG A 290 -5.63 8.22 6.69
C ARG A 290 -5.52 6.71 6.88
N LEU A 291 -5.44 5.94 5.80
CA LEU A 291 -5.29 4.50 5.86
C LEU A 291 -3.94 4.09 6.49
N GLY A 292 -2.85 4.75 6.10
CA GLY A 292 -1.52 4.52 6.68
C GLY A 292 -1.52 4.71 8.20
N ALA A 293 -2.12 5.80 8.68
CA ALA A 293 -2.28 6.04 10.11
C ALA A 293 -3.12 4.93 10.80
N ARG A 294 -4.25 4.51 10.22
CA ARG A 294 -5.06 3.40 10.77
C ARG A 294 -4.29 2.09 10.88
N LEU A 295 -3.52 1.76 9.86
CA LEU A 295 -2.68 0.56 9.85
C LEU A 295 -1.60 0.65 10.95
N ALA A 296 -0.99 1.84 11.13
CA ALA A 296 0.05 2.05 12.14
C ALA A 296 -0.51 1.97 13.57
N GLU A 297 -1.68 2.54 13.83
CA GLU A 297 -2.36 2.41 15.13
C GLU A 297 -2.63 0.95 15.51
N ILE A 298 -3.11 0.14 14.55
CA ILE A 298 -3.34 -1.30 14.77
C ILE A 298 -2.01 -2.03 15.05
N ALA A 299 -0.95 -1.72 14.31
CA ALA A 299 0.37 -2.28 14.55
C ALA A 299 0.89 -1.89 15.95
N LEU A 300 0.78 -0.62 16.33
CA LEU A 300 1.23 -0.11 17.63
C LEU A 300 0.53 -0.82 18.79
N SER A 301 -0.80 -0.94 18.73
CA SER A 301 -1.58 -1.58 19.79
C SER A 301 -1.41 -3.10 19.84
N ASN A 302 -1.38 -3.79 18.69
CA ASN A 302 -1.47 -5.26 18.65
C ASN A 302 -0.16 -6.00 18.34
N VAL A 303 0.80 -5.35 17.67
CA VAL A 303 2.12 -5.94 17.37
C VAL A 303 3.16 -5.43 18.35
N TYR A 304 3.13 -4.13 18.68
CA TYR A 304 4.10 -3.52 19.58
C TYR A 304 3.61 -3.39 21.03
N GLY A 305 2.36 -3.76 21.32
CA GLY A 305 1.78 -3.73 22.67
C GLY A 305 1.76 -2.33 23.31
N LYS A 306 1.74 -1.26 22.50
CA LYS A 306 1.70 0.11 22.98
C LYS A 306 0.30 0.45 23.48
N GLU A 307 0.22 0.93 24.71
CA GLU A 307 -1.02 1.46 25.29
C GLU A 307 -1.46 2.75 24.58
N ASP A 308 -2.71 3.17 24.79
CA ASP A 308 -3.31 4.41 24.25
C ASP A 308 -3.39 4.53 22.71
N HIS A 309 -3.08 3.47 21.97
CA HIS A 309 -3.25 3.38 20.51
C HIS A 309 -4.57 2.70 20.12
N ALA A 310 -5.08 3.03 18.93
CA ALA A 310 -6.37 2.51 18.47
C ALA A 310 -6.28 1.02 18.08
N SER A 311 -7.30 0.27 18.48
CA SER A 311 -7.49 -1.14 18.09
C SER A 311 -8.44 -1.28 16.89
N PRO A 312 -8.44 -2.43 16.20
CA PRO A 312 -9.45 -2.74 15.20
C PRO A 312 -10.88 -2.55 15.73
N ILE A 313 -11.73 -1.89 14.93
CA ILE A 313 -13.16 -1.80 15.24
C ILE A 313 -13.84 -3.07 14.75
N ASP A 314 -14.57 -3.73 15.63
CA ASP A 314 -15.28 -4.98 15.31
C ASP A 314 -16.77 -4.89 15.64
N LEU A 315 -17.59 -5.55 14.81
CA LEU A 315 -19.04 -5.67 15.01
C LEU A 315 -19.30 -6.91 15.88
N VAL A 316 -19.63 -6.68 17.15
CA VAL A 316 -19.78 -7.76 18.15
C VAL A 316 -21.23 -8.11 18.46
N GLY A 317 -22.19 -7.36 17.93
CA GLY A 317 -23.59 -7.69 18.11
C GLY A 317 -24.55 -6.79 17.37
N ALA A 318 -25.67 -7.38 16.98
CA ALA A 318 -26.85 -6.67 16.50
C ALA A 318 -28.09 -7.25 17.19
N THR A 319 -28.91 -6.41 17.83
CA THR A 319 -30.17 -6.83 18.44
C THR A 319 -31.32 -5.99 17.88
N VAL A 320 -32.52 -6.57 17.84
CA VAL A 320 -33.73 -5.88 17.42
C VAL A 320 -34.62 -5.68 18.62
N GLU A 321 -35.06 -4.45 18.83
CA GLU A 321 -36.04 -4.06 19.83
C GLU A 321 -37.35 -3.68 19.14
N ASN A 322 -38.49 -3.96 19.77
CA ASN A 322 -39.83 -3.62 19.27
C ASN A 322 -40.11 -4.21 17.87
N SER A 323 -39.69 -5.46 17.63
CA SER A 323 -39.77 -6.16 16.33
C SER A 323 -41.18 -6.30 15.77
N GLU A 324 -42.21 -6.30 16.62
CA GLU A 324 -43.62 -6.42 16.23
C GLU A 324 -44.25 -5.07 15.86
N THR A 325 -43.53 -3.96 16.03
CA THR A 325 -44.05 -2.62 15.76
C THR A 325 -43.74 -2.17 14.35
N ILE A 326 -44.44 -1.11 13.90
CA ILE A 326 -44.15 -0.45 12.61
C ILE A 326 -42.77 0.25 12.57
N ARG A 327 -42.05 0.33 13.69
CA ARG A 327 -40.75 1.00 13.83
C ARG A 327 -39.81 0.18 14.73
N PRO A 328 -39.30 -0.97 14.26
CA PRO A 328 -38.29 -1.71 15.00
C PRO A 328 -37.02 -0.86 15.14
N LEU A 329 -36.34 -0.99 16.28
CA LEU A 329 -35.03 -0.39 16.52
C LEU A 329 -33.97 -1.49 16.38
N ILE A 330 -32.91 -1.21 15.61
CA ILE A 330 -31.75 -2.09 15.52
C ILE A 330 -30.62 -1.46 16.30
N HIS A 331 -30.18 -2.15 17.35
CA HIS A 331 -29.02 -1.76 18.15
C HIS A 331 -27.80 -2.51 17.62
N VAL A 332 -26.77 -1.77 17.23
CA VAL A 332 -25.51 -2.33 16.72
C VAL A 332 -24.41 -1.99 17.71
N LYS A 333 -23.71 -3.02 18.21
CA LYS A 333 -22.62 -2.88 19.17
C LYS A 333 -21.29 -3.11 18.47
N PHE A 334 -20.39 -2.13 18.62
CA PHE A 334 -19.00 -2.25 18.19
C PHE A 334 -18.07 -2.33 19.38
N GLU A 335 -16.97 -3.07 19.24
CA GLU A 335 -15.82 -3.05 20.15
C GLU A 335 -14.60 -2.43 19.46
N GLY A 336 -13.56 -2.09 20.23
CA GLY A 336 -12.36 -1.41 19.73
C GLY A 336 -12.56 0.07 19.36
N VAL A 337 -13.73 0.66 19.65
CA VAL A 337 -14.00 2.07 19.42
C VAL A 337 -13.23 2.92 20.44
N ASN A 338 -12.22 3.65 19.96
CA ASN A 338 -11.54 4.64 20.79
C ASN A 338 -12.36 5.96 20.80
N GLY A 339 -12.85 6.35 21.97
CA GLY A 339 -13.75 7.50 22.13
C GLY A 339 -15.22 7.18 21.79
N ARG A 340 -15.73 7.72 20.68
CA ARG A 340 -17.14 7.55 20.27
C ARG A 340 -17.29 7.48 18.75
N LEU A 341 -18.31 6.77 18.28
CA LEU A 341 -18.71 6.82 16.88
C LEU A 341 -19.35 8.19 16.59
N ASN A 342 -18.84 8.88 15.58
CA ASN A 342 -19.40 10.16 15.12
C ASN A 342 -19.83 10.02 13.66
N SER A 343 -21.04 10.46 13.35
CA SER A 343 -21.49 10.64 11.98
C SER A 343 -21.35 12.11 11.58
N LEU A 344 -20.92 12.39 10.35
CA LEU A 344 -20.81 13.75 9.79
C LEU A 344 -22.17 14.39 9.48
N GLY A 345 -23.26 13.68 9.77
CA GLY A 345 -24.64 14.11 9.58
C GLY A 345 -25.59 12.98 9.96
N ARG A 346 -26.78 12.96 9.38
CA ARG A 346 -27.67 11.80 9.51
C ARG A 346 -26.95 10.58 8.90
N PRO A 347 -26.76 9.48 9.65
CA PRO A 347 -26.17 8.28 9.07
C PRO A 347 -27.10 7.81 7.95
N THR A 348 -26.53 7.58 6.78
CA THR A 348 -27.21 7.15 5.55
C THR A 348 -26.33 6.14 4.83
N GLY A 349 -26.84 5.49 3.78
CA GLY A 349 -26.04 4.55 2.99
C GLY A 349 -25.96 3.13 3.56
N PHE A 350 -26.90 2.75 4.42
CA PHE A 350 -27.07 1.37 4.88
C PHE A 350 -28.46 0.85 4.47
N GLU A 351 -28.56 -0.45 4.28
CA GLU A 351 -29.80 -1.15 3.98
C GLU A 351 -29.94 -2.36 4.89
N ILE A 352 -31.18 -2.74 5.19
CA ILE A 352 -31.47 -3.99 5.90
C ILE A 352 -31.99 -4.97 4.87
N ARG A 353 -31.33 -6.13 4.80
CA ARG A 353 -31.78 -7.25 3.99
C ARG A 353 -32.19 -8.38 4.91
N SER A 354 -33.22 -9.09 4.49
CA SER A 354 -33.59 -10.37 5.08
C SER A 354 -32.51 -11.41 4.74
N MET A 355 -32.47 -12.53 5.47
CA MET A 355 -31.53 -13.65 5.21
C MET A 355 -31.65 -14.23 3.79
N ASN A 356 -32.79 -14.03 3.11
CA ASN A 356 -32.99 -14.40 1.71
C ASN A 356 -32.54 -13.32 0.69
N GLY A 357 -31.94 -12.22 1.16
CA GLY A 357 -31.44 -11.11 0.33
C GLY A 357 -32.49 -10.07 -0.07
N GLU A 358 -33.76 -10.27 0.28
CA GLU A 358 -34.83 -9.32 -0.01
C GLU A 358 -34.67 -8.05 0.85
N ARG A 359 -34.80 -6.89 0.23
CA ARG A 359 -34.77 -5.61 0.94
C ARG A 359 -35.96 -5.53 1.89
N ALA A 360 -35.66 -5.41 3.18
CA ALA A 360 -36.66 -5.00 4.15
C ALA A 360 -37.01 -3.51 3.91
N VAL A 361 -38.27 -3.16 4.15
CA VAL A 361 -38.97 -1.92 3.78
C VAL A 361 -38.31 -0.60 4.28
N PRO A 362 -38.82 0.60 3.89
CA PRO A 362 -37.99 1.69 3.36
C PRO A 362 -37.00 2.31 4.37
N GLN A 363 -35.78 2.58 3.87
CA GLN A 363 -34.69 3.36 4.47
C GLN A 363 -34.68 3.45 6.01
N PRO A 364 -33.97 2.53 6.68
CA PRO A 364 -33.84 2.57 8.13
C PRO A 364 -33.26 3.91 8.62
N TYR A 365 -33.72 4.33 9.80
CA TYR A 365 -33.27 5.54 10.45
C TYR A 365 -32.23 5.19 11.52
N ALA A 366 -31.02 5.73 11.40
CA ALA A 366 -30.03 5.68 12.46
C ALA A 366 -30.17 6.93 13.33
N ILE A 367 -30.08 6.74 14.65
CA ILE A 367 -30.17 7.79 15.69
C ILE A 367 -28.78 7.95 16.30
#